data_AF-A0A9E2J0X5-F1
#
_entry.id   AF-A0A9E2J0X5-F1
#
_cell.length_a   1.000
_cell.length_b   1.000
_cell.length_c   1.000
_cell.angle_alpha   90.00
_cell.angle_beta   90.00
_cell.angle_gamma   90.00
#
_symmetry.space_group_name_H-M   'P 1'
#
loop_
_entity.id
_entity.type
_entity.pdbx_description
1 polymer ?
#
loop_
_entity_poly.entity_id
_entity_poly.type
_entity_poly.pdbx_seq_one_letter_code
_entity_poly.pdbx_strand_id
1 'polypeptide(L)' 'MKYSKLSDYRIKKILKCSCFELITIQTAKELRLNRHAIDRYFRDFEHNRTTKI' A
#
# COMPACT_ATOMS: atom_id res chain seq x y z
N MET A 1 -4.94 -9.12 -0.92
CA MET A 1 -4.54 -9.48 -2.30
C MET A 1 -4.13 -10.95 -2.36
N LYS A 2 -4.97 -11.83 -2.92
CA LYS A 2 -4.80 -13.28 -2.86
C LYS A 2 -3.57 -13.82 -3.64
N TYR A 3 -2.91 -12.97 -4.44
CA TYR A 3 -1.78 -13.32 -5.33
C TYR A 3 -0.64 -12.30 -5.33
N SER A 4 -0.43 -11.61 -4.21
CA SER A 4 0.68 -10.67 -4.11
C SER A 4 2.03 -11.40 -4.17
N LYS A 5 2.91 -10.98 -5.09
CA LYS A 5 4.34 -11.38 -5.08
C LYS A 5 5.11 -10.79 -3.87
N LEU A 6 4.51 -9.86 -3.14
CA LEU A 6 5.08 -9.29 -1.91
C LEU A 6 4.73 -10.15 -0.72
N SER A 7 5.71 -10.33 0.17
CA SER A 7 5.50 -10.95 1.48
C SER A 7 4.53 -10.12 2.33
N ASP A 8 3.80 -10.79 3.22
CA ASP A 8 2.87 -10.15 4.15
C ASP A 8 3.52 -9.03 4.96
N TYR A 9 4.80 -9.19 5.33
CA TYR A 9 5.57 -8.15 6.00
C TYR A 9 5.66 -6.86 5.17
N ARG A 10 5.96 -6.97 3.87
CA ARG A 10 6.03 -5.80 2.98
C ARG A 10 4.66 -5.20 2.75
N ILE A 11 3.62 -6.02 2.61
CA ILE A 11 2.23 -5.54 2.49
C ILE A 11 1.84 -4.73 3.74
N LYS A 12 2.06 -5.26 4.94
CA LYS A 12 1.79 -4.55 6.20
C LYS A 12 2.55 -3.22 6.28
N LYS A 13 3.80 -3.18 5.81
CA LYS A 13 4.59 -1.95 5.79
C LYS A 13 4.04 -0.91 4.81
N ILE A 14 3.59 -1.32 3.62
CA ILE A 14 2.89 -0.46 2.65
C ILE A 14 1.62 0.13 3.28
N LEU A 15 0.77 -0.71 3.86
CA LEU A 15 -0.47 -0.26 4.50
C LEU A 15 -0.21 0.70 5.66
N LYS A 16 0.80 0.41 6.48
CA LYS A 16 1.24 1.31 7.55
C LYS A 16 1.61 2.69 6.99
N CYS A 17 2.36 2.75 5.89
CA CYS A 17 2.69 4.02 5.26
C CYS A 17 1.46 4.79 4.78
N SER A 18 0.46 4.08 4.22
CA SER A 18 -0.82 4.68 3.84
C SER A 18 -1.54 5.31 5.04
N CYS A 19 -1.50 4.67 6.21
CA CYS A 19 -2.11 5.21 7.44
C CYS A 19 -1.40 6.46 7.98
N PHE A 20 -0.12 6.67 7.63
CA PHE A 20 0.63 7.89 7.97
C PHE A 20 0.52 8.98 6.91
N GLU A 21 -0.41 8.86 5.97
CA GLU A 21 -0.61 9.79 4.85
C GLU A 21 0.66 10.04 4.02
N LEU A 22 1.58 9.06 3.99
CA LEU A 22 2.76 9.14 3.14
C LEU A 22 2.34 9.09 1.67
N ILE A 23 3.02 9.88 0.83
CA ILE A 23 2.74 9.89 -0.61
C ILE A 23 3.33 8.62 -1.25
N THR A 24 2.62 8.02 -2.21
CA THR A 24 3.03 6.79 -2.92
C THR A 24 4.47 6.83 -3.46
N ILE A 25 4.95 7.99 -3.92
CA ILE A 25 6.32 8.19 -4.39
C ILE A 25 7.35 8.01 -3.26
N GLN A 26 7.07 8.57 -2.08
CA GLN A 26 7.96 8.47 -0.92
C GLN A 26 8.04 7.02 -0.43
N THR A 27 6.88 6.37 -0.29
CA THR A 27 6.80 4.96 0.10
C THR A 27 7.49 4.05 -0.92
N ALA A 28 7.39 4.35 -2.22
CA ALA A 28 8.05 3.58 -3.27
C ALA A 28 9.59 3.66 -3.17
N LYS A 29 10.11 4.84 -2.86
CA LYS A 29 11.54 5.05 -2.59
C LYS A 29 11.98 4.33 -1.33
N GLU A 30 11.27 4.49 -0.21
CA GLU A 30 11.62 3.88 1.07
C GLU A 30 11.61 2.35 1.01
N LEU A 31 10.58 1.78 0.39
CA LEU A 31 10.39 0.33 0.31
C LEU A 31 11.09 -0.29 -0.89
N ARG A 32 11.70 0.50 -1.78
CA ARG A 32 12.29 0.06 -3.06
C ARG A 32 11.32 -0.81 -3.87
N LEU A 33 10.12 -0.28 -4.09
CA LEU A 33 9.03 -0.95 -4.82
C LEU A 33 8.54 -0.08 -5.97
N ASN A 34 7.90 -0.73 -6.95
CA ASN A 34 7.26 -0.01 -8.05
C ASN A 34 6.13 0.88 -7.51
N ARG A 35 6.18 2.18 -7.83
CA ARG A 35 5.15 3.16 -7.42
C ARG A 35 3.74 2.74 -7.82
N HIS A 36 3.57 2.11 -8.98
CA HIS A 36 2.26 1.65 -9.48
C HIS A 36 1.73 0.46 -8.67
N ALA A 37 2.63 -0.37 -8.12
CA ALA A 37 2.23 -1.41 -7.20
C ALA A 37 1.72 -0.79 -5.89
N ILE A 38 2.47 0.16 -5.31
CA ILE A 38 2.06 0.86 -4.08
C ILE A 38 0.75 1.62 -4.27
N ASP A 39 0.60 2.35 -5.38
CA ASP A 39 -0.63 3.09 -5.69
C ASP A 39 -1.86 2.17 -5.73
N ARG A 40 -1.72 0.97 -6.31
CA ARG A 40 -2.79 -0.03 -6.28
C ARG A 40 -3.13 -0.46 -4.85
N TYR A 41 -2.13 -0.74 -4.01
CA TYR A 41 -2.36 -1.10 -2.61
C TYR A 41 -3.05 0.01 -1.82
N PHE A 42 -2.66 1.26 -2.05
CA PHE A 42 -3.27 2.41 -1.37
C PHE A 42 -4.73 2.57 -1.79
N ARG A 43 -5.03 2.54 -3.10
CA ARG A 43 -6.41 2.61 -3.59
C ARG A 43 -7.28 1.47 -3.09
N ASP A 44 -6.77 0.24 -3.14
CA ASP A 44 -7.49 -0.93 -2.64
C ASP A 44 -7.76 -0.78 -1.14
N PHE A 45 -6.78 -0.32 -0.36
CA PHE A 45 -6.94 -0.10 1.07
C PHE A 45 -7.94 1.01 1.39
N GLU A 46 -7.86 2.15 0.70
CA GLU A 46 -8.78 3.28 0.87
C GLU A 46 -10.21 2.89 0.52
N HIS A 47 -10.41 2.16 -0.59
CA HIS A 47 -11.72 1.65 -1.01
C HIS A 47 -12.33 0.70 0.04
N ASN A 48 -11.53 -0.19 0.63
CA ASN A 48 -11.97 -1.08 1.71
C ASN A 48 -12.23 -0.33 3.03
N ARG A 49 -11.65 0.86 3.21
CA ARG A 49 -11.87 1.71 4.39
C ARG A 49 -13.19 2.47 4.29
N THR A 50 -13.55 2.95 3.10
CA THR A 50 -14.77 3.74 2.86
C THR A 50 -16.03 2.88 2.75
N THR A 51 -15.93 1.64 2.31
CA THR A 51 -17.06 0.69 2.18
C THR A 51 -17.51 0.06 3.50
N LYS A 52 -16.81 0.32 4.61
CA LYS A 52 -17.15 -0.17 5.96
C LYS A 52 -17.94 0.85 6.79
N ILE A 53 -18.49 1.88 6.17
CA ILE A 53 -19.30 2.93 6.81
C ILE A 53 -20.74 2.79 6.33
#